data_AF-A0A1B9HZ47-F1
#
_entry.id   AF-A0A1B9HZ47-F1
#
_cell.length_a   1.000
_cell.length_b   1.000
_cell.length_c   1.000
_cell.angle_alpha   90.00
_cell.angle_beta   90.00
_cell.angle_gamma   90.00
#
_symmetry.space_group_name_H-M   'P 1'
#
loop_
_entity.id
_entity.type
_entity.pdbx_description
1 polymer ?
#
loop_
_entity_poly.entity_id
_entity_poly.type
_entity_poly.pdbx_seq_one_letter_code
_entity_poly.pdbx_strand_id
1 'polypeptide(L)'
;MRKGPGLSALSRHSAYNSSYSTLSTSISKTQLESLQTSLESFRDILIEFSIKHKKDIKNDPAFRFQFQKMCSALNIDPLIASSSSSSSSSNSRSIGGKDGFWGLLGIDEFEYELAVQLVDISISTRNSNGGLIKIKDLIKRIENLRNGGKSNSNLTNKISEQDIIRSLKLLEPLKSGYKLNIIGGIKYIRTIPNELNTDQSILLNIAITTGGKLNKREIKLQTNWSDDRIELGLNDCVMEQGLGWVDEQSNDIYYGGEIKGDVWIIAATTFEE
;
A
#
# COMPACT_ATOMS: atom_id res chain seq x y z
N MET A 1 52.35 -60.53 5.64
CA MET A 1 52.25 -59.18 5.05
C MET A 1 50.78 -58.80 4.97
N ARG A 2 50.34 -57.80 5.77
CA ARG A 2 48.97 -57.29 5.77
C ARG A 2 48.71 -56.62 4.42
N LYS A 3 47.72 -57.10 3.65
CA LYS A 3 47.26 -56.41 2.42
C LYS A 3 46.80 -55.01 2.82
N GLY A 4 47.53 -54.00 2.37
CA GLY A 4 47.20 -52.59 2.63
C GLY A 4 45.81 -52.23 2.06
N PRO A 5 45.16 -51.18 2.58
CA PRO A 5 43.84 -50.75 2.12
C PRO A 5 43.91 -50.43 0.62
N GLY A 6 43.26 -51.26 -0.20
CA GLY A 6 43.41 -51.25 -1.65
C GLY A 6 42.42 -50.32 -2.35
N LEU A 7 42.82 -49.82 -3.53
CA LEU A 7 42.08 -48.97 -4.48
C LEU A 7 40.61 -49.40 -4.73
N SER A 8 40.29 -50.68 -4.54
CA SER A 8 38.92 -51.21 -4.60
C SER A 8 37.99 -50.60 -3.55
N ALA A 9 38.47 -50.23 -2.37
CA ALA A 9 37.67 -49.55 -1.35
C ALA A 9 37.30 -48.11 -1.77
N LEU A 10 38.21 -47.42 -2.46
CA LEU A 10 37.99 -46.07 -3.03
C LEU A 10 36.99 -46.10 -4.18
N SER A 11 37.11 -47.05 -5.11
CA SER A 11 36.14 -47.27 -6.19
C SER A 11 34.74 -47.63 -5.66
N ARG A 12 34.69 -48.45 -4.61
CA ARG A 12 33.43 -48.79 -3.95
C ARG A 12 32.81 -47.57 -3.26
N HIS A 13 33.63 -46.76 -2.61
CA HIS A 13 33.17 -45.52 -1.96
C HIS A 13 32.67 -44.50 -2.98
N SER A 14 33.36 -44.31 -4.12
CA SER A 14 32.87 -43.44 -5.20
C SER A 14 31.57 -43.97 -5.81
N ALA A 15 31.44 -45.28 -6.01
CA ALA A 15 30.22 -45.89 -6.52
C ALA A 15 29.04 -45.71 -5.53
N TYR A 16 29.27 -45.91 -4.23
CA TYR A 16 28.26 -45.65 -3.20
C TYR A 16 27.85 -44.18 -3.16
N ASN A 17 28.79 -43.25 -3.20
CA ASN A 17 28.48 -41.81 -3.20
C ASN A 17 27.64 -41.43 -4.43
N SER A 18 27.93 -41.99 -5.61
CA SER A 18 27.10 -41.80 -6.81
C SER A 18 25.71 -42.42 -6.68
N SER A 19 25.57 -43.59 -6.05
CA SER A 19 24.25 -44.21 -5.81
C SER A 19 23.43 -43.44 -4.76
N TYR A 20 24.07 -42.91 -3.72
CA TYR A 20 23.39 -42.08 -2.73
C TYR A 20 22.97 -40.73 -3.31
N SER A 21 23.79 -40.13 -4.19
CA SER A 21 23.42 -38.87 -4.84
C SER A 21 22.25 -39.07 -5.81
N THR A 22 22.24 -40.14 -6.63
CA THR A 22 21.11 -40.42 -7.53
C THR A 22 19.83 -40.71 -6.76
N LEU A 23 19.91 -41.51 -5.69
CA LEU A 23 18.75 -41.79 -4.83
C LEU A 23 18.26 -40.52 -4.11
N SER A 24 19.17 -39.67 -3.63
CA SER A 24 18.78 -38.38 -3.06
C SER A 24 18.08 -37.50 -4.09
N THR A 25 18.60 -37.41 -5.32
CA THR A 25 17.96 -36.61 -6.38
C THR A 25 16.61 -37.16 -6.81
N SER A 26 16.44 -38.49 -6.86
CA SER A 26 15.15 -39.09 -7.20
C SER A 26 14.12 -38.86 -6.11
N ILE A 27 14.49 -38.99 -4.83
CA ILE A 27 13.60 -38.67 -3.71
C ILE A 27 13.17 -37.20 -3.76
N SER A 28 14.13 -36.27 -3.91
CA SER A 28 13.79 -34.84 -4.02
C SER A 28 12.88 -34.56 -5.21
N LYS A 29 13.11 -35.22 -6.37
CA LYS A 29 12.26 -35.07 -7.55
C LYS A 29 10.83 -35.56 -7.27
N THR A 30 10.66 -36.73 -6.66
CA THR A 30 9.32 -37.24 -6.31
C THR A 30 8.60 -36.33 -5.31
N GLN A 31 9.32 -35.76 -4.33
CA GLN A 31 8.76 -34.79 -3.40
C GLN A 31 8.31 -33.52 -4.12
N LEU A 32 9.13 -32.98 -5.03
CA LEU A 32 8.76 -31.80 -5.82
C LEU A 32 7.55 -32.06 -6.71
N GLU A 33 7.48 -33.21 -7.38
CA GLU A 33 6.33 -33.60 -8.19
C GLU A 33 5.06 -33.72 -7.33
N SER A 34 5.15 -34.33 -6.14
CA SER A 34 4.03 -34.44 -5.21
C SER A 34 3.57 -33.08 -4.65
N LEU A 35 4.50 -32.15 -4.44
CA LEU A 35 4.17 -30.79 -4.00
C LEU A 35 3.52 -30.00 -5.13
N GLN A 36 4.00 -30.14 -6.37
CA GLN A 36 3.41 -29.48 -7.54
C GLN A 36 1.97 -29.92 -7.76
N THR A 37 1.68 -31.22 -7.71
CA THR A 37 0.31 -31.73 -7.84
C THR A 37 -0.60 -31.26 -6.70
N SER A 38 -0.07 -31.23 -5.47
CA SER A 38 -0.80 -30.71 -4.30
C SER A 38 -1.12 -29.22 -4.46
N LEU A 39 -0.16 -28.40 -4.92
CA LEU A 39 -0.36 -26.97 -5.16
C LEU A 39 -1.37 -26.70 -6.28
N GLU A 40 -1.35 -27.49 -7.36
CA GLU A 40 -2.31 -27.35 -8.45
C GLU A 40 -3.73 -27.72 -7.98
N SER A 41 -3.89 -28.83 -7.24
CA SER A 41 -5.19 -29.19 -6.67
C SER A 41 -5.72 -28.14 -5.68
N PHE A 42 -4.82 -27.56 -4.88
CA PHE A 42 -5.20 -26.51 -3.93
C PHE A 42 -5.58 -25.22 -4.65
N ARG A 43 -4.88 -24.89 -5.75
CA ARG A 43 -5.25 -23.80 -6.64
C ARG A 43 -6.68 -24.03 -7.13
N ASP A 44 -6.99 -25.15 -7.77
CA ASP A 44 -8.33 -25.44 -8.29
C ASP A 44 -9.44 -25.32 -7.22
N ILE A 45 -9.17 -25.77 -6.00
CA ILE A 45 -10.11 -25.61 -4.87
C ILE A 45 -10.28 -24.14 -4.50
N LEU A 46 -9.21 -23.35 -4.46
CA LEU A 46 -9.30 -21.89 -4.22
C LEU A 46 -10.08 -21.18 -5.33
N ILE A 47 -9.92 -21.62 -6.57
CA ILE A 47 -10.66 -21.12 -7.74
C ILE A 47 -12.16 -21.37 -7.54
N GLU A 48 -12.54 -22.61 -7.25
CA GLU A 48 -13.93 -22.98 -7.04
C GLU A 48 -14.54 -22.23 -5.84
N PHE A 49 -13.79 -22.16 -4.73
CA PHE A 49 -14.18 -21.43 -3.53
C PHE A 49 -14.49 -19.96 -3.82
N SER A 50 -13.61 -19.31 -4.57
CA SER A 50 -13.72 -17.89 -4.85
C SER A 50 -14.84 -17.56 -5.84
N ILE A 51 -15.15 -18.45 -6.79
CA ILE A 51 -16.34 -18.34 -7.64
C ILE A 51 -17.62 -18.48 -6.80
N LYS A 52 -17.67 -19.50 -5.93
CA LYS A 52 -18.83 -19.78 -5.07
C LYS A 52 -19.13 -18.65 -4.09
N HIS A 53 -18.09 -18.07 -3.50
CA HIS A 53 -18.20 -17.02 -2.49
C HIS A 53 -17.93 -15.61 -3.03
N LYS A 54 -18.00 -15.40 -4.35
CA LYS A 54 -17.70 -14.11 -4.99
C LYS A 54 -18.45 -12.92 -4.38
N LYS A 55 -19.74 -13.09 -4.05
CA LYS A 55 -20.55 -12.03 -3.44
C LYS A 55 -20.09 -11.72 -2.01
N ASP A 56 -19.73 -12.75 -1.25
CA ASP A 56 -19.27 -12.62 0.12
C ASP A 56 -17.91 -11.91 0.16
N ILE A 57 -16.99 -12.29 -0.74
CA ILE A 57 -15.68 -11.63 -0.91
C ILE A 57 -15.85 -10.14 -1.26
N LYS A 58 -16.86 -9.80 -2.07
CA LYS A 58 -17.14 -8.40 -2.43
C LYS A 58 -17.80 -7.62 -1.29
N ASN A 59 -18.71 -8.22 -0.54
CA ASN A 59 -19.49 -7.48 0.46
C ASN A 59 -18.82 -7.38 1.83
N ASP A 60 -18.08 -8.41 2.26
CA ASP A 60 -17.44 -8.46 3.58
C ASP A 60 -15.93 -8.16 3.49
N PRO A 61 -15.46 -7.00 4.01
CA PRO A 61 -14.05 -6.65 4.01
C PRO A 61 -13.18 -7.60 4.84
N ALA A 62 -13.71 -8.14 5.94
CA ALA A 62 -12.93 -9.02 6.82
C ALA A 62 -12.67 -10.37 6.13
N PHE A 63 -13.72 -10.92 5.49
CA PHE A 63 -13.59 -12.12 4.68
C PHE A 63 -12.69 -11.91 3.47
N ARG A 64 -12.81 -10.77 2.78
CA ARG A 64 -11.94 -10.40 1.66
C ARG A 64 -10.46 -10.40 2.08
N PHE A 65 -10.15 -9.79 3.22
CA PHE A 65 -8.79 -9.75 3.73
C PHE A 65 -8.23 -11.15 4.03
N GLN A 66 -9.01 -12.00 4.70
CA GLN A 66 -8.58 -13.37 5.01
C GLN A 66 -8.35 -14.19 3.75
N PHE A 67 -9.25 -14.07 2.76
CA PHE A 67 -9.12 -14.71 1.48
C PHE A 67 -7.82 -14.28 0.77
N GLN A 68 -7.57 -12.98 0.70
CA GLN A 68 -6.35 -12.44 0.10
C GLN A 68 -5.08 -12.84 0.86
N LYS A 69 -5.14 -12.96 2.18
CA LYS A 69 -4.03 -13.46 3.01
C LYS A 69 -3.69 -14.91 2.69
N MET A 70 -4.69 -15.75 2.43
CA MET A 70 -4.48 -17.12 1.96
C MET A 70 -3.84 -17.14 0.57
N CYS A 71 -4.32 -16.32 -0.36
CA CYS A 71 -3.71 -16.19 -1.68
C CYS A 71 -2.24 -15.75 -1.59
N SER A 72 -1.93 -14.73 -0.77
CA SER A 72 -0.55 -14.23 -0.60
C SER A 72 0.39 -15.25 0.05
N ALA A 73 -0.10 -16.08 0.97
CA ALA A 73 0.71 -17.11 1.62
C ALA A 73 1.23 -18.18 0.63
N LEU A 74 0.52 -18.35 -0.49
CA LEU A 74 0.88 -19.27 -1.56
C LEU A 74 1.61 -18.57 -2.71
N ASN A 75 1.97 -17.29 -2.54
CA ASN A 75 2.46 -16.42 -3.61
C ASN A 75 1.51 -16.38 -4.83
N ILE A 76 0.23 -16.65 -4.61
CA ILE A 76 -0.82 -16.46 -5.61
C ILE A 76 -1.30 -15.04 -5.41
N ASP A 77 -0.81 -14.10 -6.21
CA ASP A 77 -1.33 -12.74 -6.15
C ASP A 77 -2.63 -12.68 -6.97
N PRO A 78 -3.80 -12.44 -6.35
CA PRO A 78 -5.03 -12.27 -7.09
C PRO A 78 -4.93 -11.13 -8.11
N LEU A 79 -4.06 -10.14 -7.88
CA LEU A 79 -3.93 -8.93 -8.69
C LEU A 79 -3.03 -9.08 -9.91
N ILE A 80 -2.06 -10.00 -9.86
CA ILE A 80 -1.08 -10.20 -10.94
C ILE A 80 -1.68 -11.05 -12.07
N ALA A 81 -2.80 -11.73 -11.83
CA ALA A 81 -3.44 -12.57 -12.84
C ALA A 81 -3.72 -11.84 -14.14
N SER A 82 -4.00 -10.52 -14.11
CA SER A 82 -4.25 -9.73 -15.31
C SER A 82 -2.98 -9.30 -16.08
N SER A 83 -1.78 -9.44 -15.50
CA SER A 83 -0.53 -8.94 -16.10
C SER A 83 0.52 -10.01 -16.41
N SER A 84 0.49 -11.17 -15.74
CA SER A 84 1.52 -12.20 -15.90
C SER A 84 1.27 -13.26 -16.97
N SER A 85 0.23 -13.15 -17.82
CA SER A 85 0.12 -14.01 -19.01
C SER A 85 1.00 -13.55 -20.19
N SER A 86 1.76 -12.46 -20.02
CA SER A 86 2.61 -11.88 -21.08
C SER A 86 3.96 -12.58 -21.30
N SER A 87 4.28 -13.69 -20.61
CA SER A 87 5.59 -14.35 -20.80
C SER A 87 5.54 -15.83 -21.20
N SER A 88 4.40 -16.36 -21.67
CA SER A 88 4.43 -17.66 -22.34
C SER A 88 3.33 -17.82 -23.38
N SER A 89 3.76 -17.93 -24.63
CA SER A 89 3.07 -18.62 -25.71
C SER A 89 1.90 -17.92 -26.41
N SER A 90 2.22 -17.46 -27.62
CA SER A 90 1.44 -17.59 -28.86
C SER A 90 0.39 -16.53 -29.21
N ASN A 91 0.52 -16.08 -30.46
CA ASN A 91 -0.31 -15.15 -31.20
C ASN A 91 -1.83 -15.40 -31.04
N SER A 92 -2.51 -14.50 -30.34
CA SER A 92 -3.90 -14.15 -30.65
C SER A 92 -4.15 -12.69 -30.28
N ARG A 93 -4.25 -11.85 -31.31
CA ARG A 93 -4.71 -10.47 -31.18
C ARG A 93 -6.21 -10.50 -30.88
N SER A 94 -6.56 -10.54 -29.60
CA SER A 94 -7.90 -10.17 -29.12
C SER A 94 -7.81 -8.85 -28.39
N ILE A 95 -8.49 -7.85 -28.93
CA ILE A 95 -8.68 -6.54 -28.33
C ILE A 95 -9.58 -6.76 -27.09
N GLY A 96 -9.05 -6.57 -25.88
CA GLY A 96 -9.82 -6.69 -24.63
C GLY A 96 -9.80 -8.06 -23.93
N GLY A 97 -8.67 -8.77 -23.92
CA GLY A 97 -8.51 -10.09 -23.29
C GLY A 97 -8.48 -10.06 -21.75
N LYS A 98 -9.57 -10.50 -21.14
CA LYS A 98 -9.75 -10.89 -19.73
C LYS A 98 -8.97 -12.17 -19.38
N ASP A 99 -7.71 -12.29 -19.79
CA ASP A 99 -6.98 -13.57 -19.72
C ASP A 99 -6.07 -13.63 -18.49
N GLY A 100 -6.69 -13.34 -17.35
CA GLY A 100 -6.17 -13.57 -16.02
C GLY A 100 -7.19 -14.36 -15.23
N PHE A 101 -6.78 -15.50 -14.69
CA PHE A 101 -7.65 -16.41 -13.95
C PHE A 101 -8.49 -15.68 -12.88
N TRP A 102 -7.91 -14.69 -12.18
CA TRP A 102 -8.59 -13.85 -11.18
C TRP A 102 -9.38 -12.66 -11.77
N GLY A 103 -9.05 -12.22 -12.99
CA GLY A 103 -9.81 -11.23 -13.75
C GLY A 103 -11.23 -11.70 -14.09
N LEU A 104 -11.45 -13.02 -14.22
CA LEU A 104 -12.79 -13.60 -14.37
C LEU A 104 -13.64 -13.49 -13.09
N LEU A 105 -12.99 -13.43 -11.93
CA LEU A 105 -13.67 -13.28 -10.64
C LEU A 105 -14.08 -11.83 -10.36
N GLY A 106 -13.57 -10.85 -11.12
CA GLY A 106 -13.90 -9.43 -10.93
C GLY A 106 -13.54 -8.92 -9.53
N ILE A 107 -12.56 -9.57 -8.89
CA ILE A 107 -11.93 -9.12 -7.64
C ILE A 107 -11.00 -7.95 -8.00
N ASP A 108 -10.25 -8.09 -9.08
CA ASP A 108 -9.40 -7.04 -9.66
C ASP A 108 -10.21 -5.80 -10.08
N GLU A 109 -11.41 -5.99 -10.62
CA GLU A 109 -12.29 -4.89 -11.05
C GLU A 109 -12.64 -3.95 -9.87
N PHE A 110 -12.94 -4.51 -8.69
CA PHE A 110 -13.20 -3.71 -7.50
C PHE A 110 -11.96 -2.93 -7.05
N GLU A 111 -10.79 -3.55 -7.11
CA GLU A 111 -9.55 -2.92 -6.65
C GLU A 111 -9.03 -1.85 -7.61
N TYR A 112 -9.19 -2.06 -8.92
CA TYR A 112 -8.94 -1.04 -9.94
C TYR A 112 -9.94 0.11 -9.83
N GLU A 113 -11.22 -0.18 -9.61
CA GLU A 113 -12.23 0.85 -9.36
C GLU A 113 -11.88 1.70 -8.12
N LEU A 114 -11.47 1.04 -7.03
CA LEU A 114 -11.04 1.71 -5.81
C LEU A 114 -9.76 2.54 -6.03
N ALA A 115 -8.82 2.03 -6.82
CA ALA A 115 -7.61 2.77 -7.18
C ALA A 115 -7.92 4.04 -7.99
N VAL A 116 -8.85 3.97 -8.94
CA VAL A 116 -9.29 5.14 -9.71
C VAL A 116 -9.98 6.17 -8.81
N GLN A 117 -10.88 5.73 -7.92
CA GLN A 117 -11.54 6.63 -6.96
C GLN A 117 -10.55 7.27 -5.98
N LEU A 118 -9.53 6.52 -5.55
CA LEU A 118 -8.45 7.05 -4.73
C LEU A 118 -7.71 8.17 -5.48
N VAL A 119 -7.37 7.97 -6.75
CA VAL A 119 -6.71 8.98 -7.59
C VAL A 119 -7.59 10.22 -7.74
N ASP A 120 -8.89 10.05 -7.98
CA ASP A 120 -9.81 11.16 -8.22
C ASP A 120 -10.00 12.04 -6.96
N ILE A 121 -10.17 11.42 -5.79
CA ILE A 121 -10.17 12.13 -4.50
C ILE A 121 -8.82 12.81 -4.25
N SER A 122 -7.73 12.12 -4.56
CA SER A 122 -6.38 12.65 -4.38
C SER A 122 -6.14 13.91 -5.20
N ILE A 123 -6.68 13.99 -6.42
CA ILE A 123 -6.59 15.17 -7.29
C ILE A 123 -7.52 16.28 -6.80
N SER A 124 -8.79 15.97 -6.55
CA SER A 124 -9.79 16.96 -6.14
C SER A 124 -9.45 17.63 -4.81
N THR A 125 -8.80 16.90 -3.90
CA THR A 125 -8.48 17.40 -2.55
C THR A 125 -7.09 18.04 -2.45
N ARG A 126 -6.27 17.90 -3.50
CA ARG A 126 -4.87 18.34 -3.54
C ARG A 126 -4.70 19.83 -3.23
N ASN A 127 -5.59 20.66 -3.76
CA ASN A 127 -5.51 22.12 -3.58
C ASN A 127 -5.78 22.53 -2.12
N SER A 128 -6.53 21.71 -1.38
CA SER A 128 -6.88 21.99 0.01
C SER A 128 -5.90 21.38 1.00
N ASN A 129 -5.39 20.17 0.74
CA ASN A 129 -4.57 19.42 1.72
C ASN A 129 -3.08 19.29 1.35
N GLY A 130 -2.63 19.90 0.25
CA GLY A 130 -1.25 19.79 -0.21
C GLY A 130 -0.86 18.37 -0.64
N GLY A 131 -1.84 17.53 -1.00
CA GLY A 131 -1.61 16.14 -1.39
C GLY A 131 -1.24 15.19 -0.25
N LEU A 132 -1.60 15.53 0.99
CA LEU A 132 -1.50 14.65 2.15
C LEU A 132 -2.90 14.41 2.75
N ILE A 133 -3.34 13.15 2.84
CA ILE A 133 -4.67 12.81 3.33
C ILE A 133 -4.63 11.63 4.32
N LYS A 134 -5.39 11.70 5.42
CA LYS A 134 -5.54 10.57 6.36
C LYS A 134 -6.29 9.43 5.66
N ILE A 135 -5.89 8.18 5.91
CA ILE A 135 -6.58 7.01 5.33
C ILE A 135 -8.06 7.00 5.71
N LYS A 136 -8.40 7.33 6.97
CA LYS A 136 -9.78 7.35 7.46
C LYS A 136 -10.66 8.37 6.72
N ASP A 137 -10.13 9.57 6.49
CA ASP A 137 -10.85 10.63 5.77
C ASP A 137 -11.02 10.28 4.30
N LEU A 138 -10.02 9.59 3.72
CA LEU A 138 -10.12 9.06 2.36
C LEU A 138 -11.22 7.99 2.25
N ILE A 139 -11.33 7.05 3.22
CA ILE A 139 -12.42 6.07 3.25
C ILE A 139 -13.77 6.78 3.27
N LYS A 140 -13.98 7.72 4.20
CA LYS A 140 -15.23 8.48 4.31
C LYS A 140 -15.57 9.20 3.01
N ARG A 141 -14.60 9.82 2.35
CA ARG A 141 -14.80 10.51 1.06
C ARG A 141 -15.15 9.53 -0.06
N ILE A 142 -14.51 8.36 -0.14
CA ILE A 142 -14.89 7.33 -1.13
C ILE A 142 -16.31 6.83 -0.87
N GLU A 143 -16.65 6.55 0.39
CA GLU A 143 -18.00 6.13 0.77
C GLU A 143 -19.03 7.21 0.40
N ASN A 144 -18.74 8.48 0.65
CA ASN A 144 -19.62 9.57 0.27
C ASN A 144 -19.81 9.69 -1.26
N LEU A 145 -18.73 9.52 -2.04
CA LEU A 145 -18.79 9.51 -3.50
C LEU A 145 -19.64 8.34 -4.03
N ARG A 146 -19.43 7.13 -3.52
CA ARG A 146 -20.17 5.93 -3.93
C ARG A 146 -21.65 6.02 -3.57
N ASN A 147 -21.98 6.69 -2.47
CA ASN A 147 -23.34 6.85 -1.99
C ASN A 147 -24.06 8.07 -2.60
N GLY A 148 -23.41 8.82 -3.50
CA GLY A 148 -23.99 10.00 -4.14
C GLY A 148 -24.44 11.07 -3.14
N GLY A 149 -23.70 11.25 -2.04
CA GLY A 149 -24.05 12.24 -1.01
C GLY A 149 -25.12 11.80 0.00
N LYS A 150 -25.65 10.57 -0.10
CA LYS A 150 -26.72 10.08 0.79
C LYS A 150 -26.13 9.19 1.89
N SER A 151 -26.30 9.61 3.14
CA SER A 151 -25.94 8.83 4.33
C SER A 151 -26.93 7.67 4.56
N ASN A 152 -27.06 6.76 3.59
CA ASN A 152 -27.83 5.52 3.75
C ASN A 152 -26.86 4.37 4.02
N SER A 153 -27.05 3.75 5.19
CA SER A 153 -26.23 2.72 5.83
C SER A 153 -26.33 1.31 5.21
N ASN A 154 -27.11 1.13 4.14
CA ASN A 154 -27.28 -0.15 3.47
C ASN A 154 -26.15 -0.38 2.45
N LEU A 155 -24.92 -0.53 2.95
CA LEU A 155 -23.72 -0.56 2.13
C LEU A 155 -23.43 -1.97 1.61
N THR A 156 -23.73 -2.20 0.33
CA THR A 156 -23.03 -3.22 -0.46
C THR A 156 -21.63 -2.67 -0.76
N ASN A 157 -20.57 -3.33 -0.29
CA ASN A 157 -19.14 -2.98 -0.43
C ASN A 157 -18.56 -1.98 0.59
N LYS A 158 -18.49 -2.38 1.87
CA LYS A 158 -17.63 -1.68 2.85
C LYS A 158 -16.16 -1.70 2.41
N ILE A 159 -15.45 -0.59 2.69
CA ILE A 159 -14.04 -0.41 2.35
C ILE A 159 -13.22 -0.48 3.63
N SER A 160 -12.19 -1.31 3.64
CA SER A 160 -11.22 -1.42 4.73
C SER A 160 -9.95 -0.62 4.44
N GLU A 161 -9.21 -0.23 5.47
CA GLU A 161 -7.87 0.38 5.31
C GLU A 161 -6.94 -0.50 4.46
N GLN A 162 -7.10 -1.82 4.54
CA GLN A 162 -6.27 -2.78 3.80
C GLN A 162 -6.57 -2.76 2.30
N ASP A 163 -7.82 -2.48 1.90
CA ASP A 163 -8.18 -2.34 0.50
C ASP A 163 -7.46 -1.13 -0.10
N ILE A 164 -7.40 -0.02 0.64
CA ILE A 164 -6.66 1.17 0.23
C ILE A 164 -5.17 0.92 0.11
N ILE A 165 -4.56 0.27 1.11
CA ILE A 165 -3.12 -0.07 1.08
C ILE A 165 -2.80 -0.94 -0.14
N ARG A 166 -3.72 -1.82 -0.53
CA ARG A 166 -3.55 -2.66 -1.72
C ARG A 166 -3.71 -1.85 -3.01
N SER A 167 -4.70 -0.97 -3.10
CA SER A 167 -4.83 -0.05 -4.23
C SER A 167 -3.60 0.86 -4.39
N LEU A 168 -2.92 1.24 -3.31
CA LEU A 168 -1.64 1.95 -3.42
C LEU A 168 -0.54 1.09 -4.07
N LYS A 169 -0.46 -0.21 -3.76
CA LYS A 169 0.46 -1.13 -4.43
C LYS A 169 0.15 -1.28 -5.92
N LEU A 170 -1.13 -1.27 -6.30
CA LEU A 170 -1.55 -1.27 -7.71
C LEU A 170 -1.10 0.00 -8.45
N LEU A 171 -1.01 1.13 -7.76
CA LEU A 171 -0.59 2.41 -8.33
C LEU A 171 0.94 2.58 -8.35
N GLU A 172 1.70 1.77 -7.60
CA GLU A 172 3.16 1.86 -7.50
C GLU A 172 3.89 1.76 -8.87
N PRO A 173 3.52 0.85 -9.79
CA PRO A 173 4.14 0.76 -11.12
C PRO A 173 4.00 2.03 -11.97
N LEU A 174 2.98 2.86 -11.71
CA LEU A 174 2.75 4.11 -12.44
C LEU A 174 3.74 5.21 -12.03
N LYS A 175 4.52 5.01 -10.95
CA LYS A 175 5.48 5.99 -10.41
C LYS A 175 4.87 7.38 -10.19
N SER A 176 3.58 7.43 -9.88
CA SER A 176 2.79 8.66 -9.75
C SER A 176 2.92 9.34 -8.39
N GLY A 177 3.79 8.85 -7.50
CA GLY A 177 4.10 9.48 -6.22
C GLY A 177 3.16 9.10 -5.07
N TYR A 178 2.26 8.14 -5.27
CA TYR A 178 1.41 7.61 -4.20
C TYR A 178 2.26 6.79 -3.21
N LYS A 179 2.41 7.32 -1.99
CA LYS A 179 3.17 6.67 -0.92
C LYS A 179 2.37 6.69 0.38
N LEU A 180 2.50 5.61 1.16
CA LEU A 180 1.98 5.54 2.51
C LEU A 180 3.04 6.07 3.49
N ASN A 181 2.67 7.09 4.25
CA ASN A 181 3.51 7.69 5.28
C ASN A 181 2.86 7.50 6.65
N ILE A 182 3.65 7.22 7.68
CA ILE A 182 3.16 7.09 9.06
C ILE A 182 3.75 8.25 9.86
N ILE A 183 2.90 9.11 10.40
CA ILE A 183 3.30 10.31 11.14
C ILE A 183 2.50 10.32 12.45
N GLY A 184 3.20 10.38 13.59
CA GLY A 184 2.53 10.36 14.91
C GLY A 184 1.65 9.13 15.15
N GLY A 185 1.96 7.99 14.52
CA GLY A 185 1.15 6.76 14.59
C GLY A 185 -0.10 6.75 13.68
N ILE A 186 -0.37 7.85 12.97
CA ILE A 186 -1.48 7.96 12.01
C ILE A 186 -0.96 7.67 10.61
N LYS A 187 -1.71 6.88 9.83
CA LYS A 187 -1.39 6.57 8.43
C LYS A 187 -1.95 7.64 7.50
N TYR A 188 -1.07 8.20 6.70
CA TYR A 188 -1.34 9.18 5.67
C TYR A 188 -1.01 8.63 4.30
N ILE A 189 -1.73 9.09 3.29
CA ILE A 189 -1.43 8.88 1.89
C ILE A 189 -0.92 10.19 1.35
N ARG A 190 0.28 10.15 0.78
CA ARG A 190 0.87 11.25 0.04
C ARG A 190 0.70 10.98 -1.45
N THR A 191 0.29 12.00 -2.20
CA THR A 191 -0.09 11.90 -3.62
C THR A 191 0.82 12.73 -4.52
N ILE A 192 1.86 13.33 -3.93
CA ILE A 192 2.86 14.18 -4.60
C ILE A 192 4.21 13.45 -4.57
N PRO A 193 4.96 13.44 -5.68
CA PRO A 193 6.22 12.70 -5.79
C PRO A 193 7.37 13.21 -4.90
N ASN A 194 7.28 14.46 -4.42
CA ASN A 194 8.28 15.00 -3.49
C ASN A 194 8.20 14.26 -2.15
N GLU A 195 9.32 14.10 -1.45
CA GLU A 195 9.35 13.44 -0.13
C GLU A 195 9.13 14.45 1.00
N LEU A 196 8.71 13.97 2.18
CA LEU A 196 8.65 14.84 3.36
C LEU A 196 10.07 15.07 3.85
N ASN A 197 10.46 16.33 4.00
CA ASN A 197 11.70 16.65 4.71
C ASN A 197 11.58 16.28 6.20
N THR A 198 12.71 16.04 6.86
CA THR A 198 12.81 15.81 8.31
C THR A 198 12.10 16.91 9.10
N ASP A 199 12.34 18.17 8.77
CA ASP A 199 11.72 19.31 9.46
C ASP A 199 10.20 19.34 9.27
N GLN A 200 9.72 19.05 8.06
CA GLN A 200 8.29 18.96 7.75
C GLN A 200 7.63 17.81 8.53
N SER A 201 8.30 16.67 8.66
CA SER A 201 7.78 15.54 9.44
C SER A 201 7.64 15.87 10.93
N ILE A 202 8.57 16.67 11.47
CA ILE A 202 8.54 17.12 12.86
C ILE A 202 7.39 18.11 13.03
N LEU A 203 7.28 19.11 12.16
CA LEU A 203 6.18 20.08 12.18
C LEU A 203 4.81 19.39 12.04
N LEU A 204 4.68 18.38 11.18
CA LEU A 204 3.46 17.58 11.06
C LEU A 204 3.14 16.82 12.36
N ASN A 205 4.14 16.29 13.05
CA ASN A 205 3.94 15.60 14.32
C ASN A 205 3.48 16.54 15.45
N ILE A 206 4.06 17.75 15.48
CA ILE A 206 3.61 18.83 16.39
C ILE A 206 2.16 19.19 16.04
N ALA A 207 1.86 19.39 14.76
CA ALA A 207 0.50 19.72 14.30
C ALA A 207 -0.52 18.64 14.67
N ILE A 208 -0.16 17.36 14.65
CA ILE A 208 -1.05 16.28 15.11
C ILE A 208 -1.37 16.43 16.60
N THR A 209 -0.39 16.85 17.41
CA THR A 209 -0.55 17.03 18.86
C THR A 209 -1.42 18.24 19.20
N THR A 210 -1.30 19.30 18.41
CA THR A 210 -2.01 20.58 18.61
C THR A 210 -3.36 20.68 17.92
N GLY A 211 -3.81 19.62 17.24
CA GLY A 211 -5.07 19.63 16.49
C GLY A 211 -5.00 20.35 15.13
N GLY A 212 -3.78 20.54 14.61
CA GLY A 212 -3.48 21.06 13.28
C GLY A 212 -2.98 22.49 13.26
N LYS A 213 -2.98 23.19 14.41
CA LYS A 213 -2.50 24.55 14.55
C LYS A 213 -1.01 24.58 14.93
N LEU A 214 -0.21 25.36 14.21
CA LEU A 214 1.21 25.54 14.50
C LEU A 214 1.49 27.00 14.88
N ASN A 215 1.92 27.21 16.12
CA ASN A 215 2.41 28.50 16.61
C ASN A 215 3.94 28.46 16.73
N LYS A 216 4.61 29.55 16.30
CA LYS A 216 6.08 29.70 16.39
C LYS A 216 6.60 29.42 17.82
N ARG A 217 5.91 29.92 18.85
CA ARG A 217 6.31 29.74 20.26
C ARG A 217 6.29 28.27 20.67
N GLU A 218 5.25 27.54 20.26
CA GLU A 218 5.10 26.12 20.59
C GLU A 218 6.14 25.26 19.87
N ILE A 219 6.38 25.53 18.58
CA ILE A 219 7.44 24.86 17.83
C ILE A 219 8.78 25.09 18.53
N LYS A 220 9.11 26.33 18.90
CA LYS A 220 10.35 26.67 19.58
C LYS A 220 10.52 25.92 20.91
N LEU A 221 9.46 25.83 21.70
CA LEU A 221 9.47 25.11 22.98
C LEU A 221 9.67 23.60 22.81
N GLN A 222 9.10 23.00 21.76
CA GLN A 222 9.18 21.55 21.53
C GLN A 222 10.46 21.13 20.79
N THR A 223 11.00 21.96 19.90
CA THR A 223 12.14 21.59 19.03
C THR A 223 13.45 22.28 19.37
N ASN A 224 13.42 23.37 20.16
CA ASN A 224 14.57 24.26 20.42
C ASN A 224 15.25 24.78 19.15
N TRP A 225 14.50 24.97 18.06
CA TRP A 225 15.03 25.52 16.81
C TRP A 225 15.25 27.04 16.88
N SER A 226 16.15 27.54 16.02
CA SER A 226 16.29 28.97 15.78
C SER A 226 15.05 29.52 15.08
N ASP A 227 14.75 30.80 15.31
CA ASP A 227 13.57 31.45 14.73
C ASP A 227 13.62 31.40 13.19
N ASP A 228 14.78 31.66 12.59
CA ASP A 228 14.99 31.55 11.13
C ASP A 228 14.66 30.15 10.56
N ARG A 229 15.00 29.08 11.30
CA ARG A 229 14.72 27.70 10.85
C ARG A 229 13.23 27.39 10.95
N ILE A 230 12.57 27.87 12.01
CA ILE A 230 11.12 27.71 12.18
C ILE A 230 10.39 28.41 11.02
N GLU A 231 10.81 29.63 10.68
CA GLU A 231 10.20 30.38 9.58
C GLU A 231 10.45 29.75 8.22
N LEU A 232 11.66 29.28 7.96
CA LEU A 232 11.96 28.54 6.74
C LEU A 232 11.12 27.27 6.65
N GLY A 233 11.03 26.48 7.72
CA GLY A 233 10.22 25.27 7.75
C GLY A 233 8.73 25.54 7.56
N LEU A 234 8.20 26.61 8.16
CA LEU A 234 6.80 27.01 7.98
C LEU A 234 6.52 27.52 6.57
N ASN A 235 7.41 28.34 6.01
CA ASN A 235 7.34 28.80 4.62
C ASN A 235 7.38 27.63 3.65
N ASP A 236 8.27 26.67 3.84
CA ASP A 236 8.37 25.47 2.99
C ASP A 236 7.09 24.64 3.06
N CYS A 237 6.51 24.47 4.26
CA CYS A 237 5.25 23.76 4.45
C CYS A 237 4.07 24.43 3.74
N VAL A 238 4.00 25.77 3.75
CA VAL A 238 2.90 26.55 3.17
C VAL A 238 3.10 26.76 1.67
N MET A 239 4.24 27.33 1.28
CA MET A 239 4.48 27.84 -0.08
C MET A 239 4.93 26.75 -1.05
N GLU A 240 5.89 25.90 -0.65
CA GLU A 240 6.42 24.88 -1.56
C GLU A 240 5.53 23.64 -1.63
N GLN A 241 4.99 23.21 -0.48
CA GLN A 241 4.24 21.95 -0.38
C GLN A 241 2.72 22.16 -0.36
N GLY A 242 2.22 23.35 -0.04
CA GLY A 242 0.78 23.61 0.09
C GLY A 242 0.10 22.84 1.23
N LEU A 243 0.87 22.38 2.22
CA LEU A 243 0.36 21.57 3.34
C LEU A 243 -0.36 22.42 4.40
N GLY A 244 -0.01 23.70 4.48
CA GLY A 244 -0.46 24.62 5.51
C GLY A 244 -1.15 25.86 4.95
N TRP A 245 -2.12 26.39 5.69
CA TRP A 245 -2.80 27.66 5.42
C TRP A 245 -2.42 28.66 6.51
N VAL A 246 -2.21 29.92 6.12
CA VAL A 246 -1.85 30.99 7.07
C VAL A 246 -3.13 31.61 7.62
N ASP A 247 -3.22 31.67 8.95
CA ASP A 247 -4.31 32.37 9.66
C ASP A 247 -3.83 33.74 10.15
N GLU A 248 -4.08 34.75 9.33
CA GLU A 248 -3.73 36.15 9.63
C GLU A 248 -4.59 36.79 10.73
N GLN A 249 -5.66 36.13 11.19
CA GLN A 249 -6.55 36.64 12.23
C GLN A 249 -6.07 36.31 13.65
N SER A 250 -5.01 35.50 13.75
CA SER A 250 -4.37 35.22 15.03
C SER A 250 -3.59 36.43 15.55
N ASN A 251 -3.83 36.80 16.81
CA ASN A 251 -3.38 38.04 17.46
C ASN A 251 -1.85 38.22 17.64
N ASP A 252 -1.00 37.41 17.00
CA ASP A 252 0.45 37.59 17.06
C ASP A 252 0.90 38.63 16.03
N ILE A 253 0.76 39.90 16.43
CA ILE A 253 1.23 41.07 15.69
C ILE A 253 2.77 41.08 15.69
N TYR A 254 3.39 40.76 14.54
CA TYR A 254 4.82 41.01 14.32
C TYR A 254 5.06 41.93 13.11
N TYR A 255 5.99 42.86 13.29
CA TYR A 255 6.40 43.87 12.30
C TYR A 255 7.55 43.33 11.45
N GLY A 256 7.33 43.22 10.14
CA GLY A 256 8.37 43.02 9.12
C GLY A 256 8.25 41.71 8.36
N GLY A 257 7.69 41.76 7.14
CA GLY A 257 7.91 40.81 6.03
C GLY A 257 7.60 39.31 6.18
N GLU A 258 7.46 38.78 7.40
CA GLU A 258 7.39 37.36 7.74
C GLU A 258 5.93 36.88 7.81
N ILE A 259 5.71 35.55 7.78
CA ILE A 259 4.37 34.94 7.93
C ILE A 259 3.68 35.54 9.16
N LYS A 260 2.63 36.33 8.92
CA LYS A 260 1.81 36.97 9.94
C LYS A 260 0.71 35.99 10.35
N GLY A 261 0.96 35.28 11.43
CA GLY A 261 -0.04 34.46 12.09
C GLY A 261 0.31 32.98 12.20
N ASP A 262 -0.58 32.25 12.87
CA ASP A 262 -0.49 30.81 13.07
C ASP A 262 -0.69 30.06 11.75
N VAL A 263 0.02 28.94 11.57
CA VAL A 263 -0.11 28.10 10.36
C VAL A 263 -0.97 26.88 10.69
N TRP A 264 -1.97 26.62 9.87
CA TRP A 264 -2.85 25.46 10.00
C TRP A 264 -2.50 24.38 8.99
N ILE A 265 -2.08 23.22 9.46
CA ILE A 265 -1.87 22.05 8.61
C ILE A 265 -3.19 21.30 8.45
N ILE A 266 -3.83 21.44 7.28
CA ILE A 266 -5.15 20.86 7.00
C ILE A 266 -5.13 19.33 7.04
N ALA A 267 -4.02 18.70 6.68
CA ALA A 267 -3.89 17.26 6.81
C ALA A 267 -3.91 16.78 8.28
N ALA A 268 -3.50 17.63 9.23
CA ALA A 268 -3.49 17.31 10.65
C ALA A 268 -4.81 17.69 11.33
N THR A 269 -5.55 18.67 10.82
CA THR A 269 -6.84 19.07 11.38
C THR A 269 -7.92 18.01 11.25
N THR A 270 -8.94 18.15 12.08
CA THR A 270 -10.21 17.43 12.00
C THR A 270 -11.30 18.47 11.79
N PHE A 271 -11.37 19.11 10.62
CA PHE A 271 -12.45 20.06 10.28
C PHE A 271 -13.80 19.36 9.98
N GLU A 272 -14.03 18.17 10.54
CA GLU A 272 -15.33 17.49 10.42
C GLU A 272 -16.05 17.56 11.78
N GLU A 273 -16.58 18.75 12.06
CA GLU A 273 -17.89 18.98 12.72
C GLU A 273 -18.70 19.95 11.86
#